data_AF-A0A726YID3-F1
#
_entry.id   AF-A0A726YID3-F1
#
_cell.length_a   1.000
_cell.length_b   1.000
_cell.length_c   1.000
_cell.angle_alpha   90.00
_cell.angle_beta   90.00
_cell.angle_gamma   90.00
#
_symmetry.space_group_name_H-M   'P 1'
#
loop_
_entity.id
_entity.type
_entity.pdbx_description
1 polymer ?
#
loop_
_entity_poly.entity_id
_entity_poly.type
_entity_poly.pdbx_seq_one_letter_code
_entity_poly.pdbx_strand_id
1 'polypeptide(L)'
;MPRSNPPQKQAALIQIIIEEVNLRGRLTVNQASEMLSLHRGTTEKYFREATIRGGLIRHGRCGLFRDQRAVLDFDLQRFSYNSGKSLVDLPPDFRGSAVMRRVIEIVERMPV
;
A
#
# COMPACT_ATOMS: atom_id res chain seq x y z
N MET A 1 -19.21 32.72 -7.73
CA MET A 1 -17.99 32.02 -8.21
C MET A 1 -17.36 31.26 -7.05
N PRO A 2 -16.87 30.02 -7.24
CA PRO A 2 -16.18 29.32 -6.17
C PRO A 2 -14.83 30.01 -5.92
N ARG A 3 -14.58 30.38 -4.66
CA ARG A 3 -13.38 31.11 -4.23
C ARG A 3 -12.20 30.14 -4.30
N SER A 4 -11.28 30.36 -5.25
CA SER A 4 -10.01 29.63 -5.28
C SER A 4 -9.24 29.94 -4.00
N ASN A 5 -8.86 28.90 -3.26
CA ASN A 5 -7.94 29.07 -2.13
C ASN A 5 -6.62 29.62 -2.69
N PRO A 6 -5.97 30.62 -2.06
CA PRO A 6 -4.75 31.19 -2.59
C PRO A 6 -3.68 30.09 -2.74
N PRO A 7 -2.92 30.06 -3.86
CA PRO A 7 -2.02 28.96 -4.21
C PRO A 7 -0.95 28.67 -3.14
N GLN A 8 -0.57 29.69 -2.35
CA GLN A 8 0.35 29.53 -1.22
C GLN A 8 -0.23 28.66 -0.09
N LYS A 9 -1.53 28.79 0.22
CA LYS A 9 -2.17 27.95 1.26
C LYS A 9 -2.25 26.49 0.80
N GLN A 10 -2.51 26.25 -0.48
CA GLN A 10 -2.50 24.91 -1.04
C GLN A 10 -1.11 24.27 -0.94
N ALA A 11 -0.05 24.99 -1.28
CA ALA A 11 1.31 24.48 -1.20
C ALA A 11 1.70 24.11 0.25
N ALA A 12 1.33 24.94 1.23
CA ALA A 12 1.57 24.66 2.64
C ALA A 12 0.83 23.39 3.12
N LEU A 13 -0.43 23.20 2.71
CA LEU A 13 -1.20 22.01 3.06
C LEU A 13 -0.61 20.73 2.44
N ILE A 14 -0.12 20.82 1.20
CA ILE A 14 0.58 19.69 0.55
C ILE A 14 1.87 19.37 1.30
N GLN A 15 2.62 20.37 1.74
CA GLN A 15 3.84 20.18 2.50
C GLN A 15 3.58 19.46 3.83
N ILE A 16 2.53 19.84 4.56
CA ILE A 16 2.10 19.16 5.79
C ILE A 16 1.79 17.68 5.51
N ILE A 17 1.10 17.37 4.41
CA ILE A 17 0.82 15.97 4.02
C ILE A 17 2.12 15.20 3.79
N ILE A 18 3.11 15.81 3.12
CA ILE A 18 4.39 15.16 2.82
C ILE A 18 5.16 14.87 4.11
N GLU A 19 5.25 15.85 5.00
CA GLU A 19 5.91 15.72 6.30
C GLU A 19 5.25 14.61 7.14
N GLU A 20 3.92 14.59 7.16
CA GLU A 20 3.18 13.59 7.92
C GLU A 20 3.37 12.16 7.39
N VAL A 21 3.41 12.00 6.06
CA VAL A 21 3.70 10.71 5.43
C VAL A 21 5.14 10.28 5.72
N ASN A 22 6.09 11.21 5.72
CA ASN A 22 7.48 10.91 6.07
C ASN A 22 7.65 10.48 7.53
N LEU A 23 6.87 11.08 8.44
CA LEU A 23 6.88 10.76 9.87
C LEU A 23 6.20 9.42 10.17
N ARG A 24 4.99 9.20 9.65
CA ARG A 24 4.18 8.00 9.94
C ARG A 24 4.47 6.81 9.01
N GLY A 25 5.14 7.04 7.89
CA GLY A 25 5.33 6.07 6.81
C GLY A 25 4.12 5.88 5.89
N ARG A 26 2.89 6.06 6.40
CA ARG A 26 1.63 5.93 5.66
C ARG A 26 0.60 6.96 6.12
N LEU A 27 -0.14 7.51 5.16
CA LEU A 27 -1.30 8.37 5.43
C LEU A 27 -2.49 8.02 4.51
N THR A 28 -3.69 7.92 5.08
CA THR A 28 -4.91 7.73 4.30
C THR A 28 -5.62 9.05 4.02
N VAL A 29 -6.46 9.09 2.98
CA VAL A 29 -7.23 10.30 2.62
C VAL A 29 -8.19 10.70 3.76
N ASN A 30 -8.77 9.74 4.47
CA ASN A 30 -9.66 10.02 5.60
C ASN A 30 -8.87 10.67 6.76
N GLN A 31 -7.73 10.10 7.15
CA GLN A 31 -6.89 10.66 8.20
C GLN A 31 -6.41 12.08 7.85
N ALA A 32 -6.00 12.30 6.60
CA ALA A 32 -5.59 13.63 6.16
C ALA A 32 -6.76 14.61 6.06
N SER A 33 -7.96 14.13 5.71
CA SER A 33 -9.19 14.94 5.68
C SER A 33 -9.57 15.41 7.08
N GLU A 34 -9.48 14.54 8.08
CA GLU A 34 -9.70 14.88 9.49
C GLU A 34 -8.62 15.84 10.00
N MET A 35 -7.35 15.53 9.76
CA MET A 35 -6.20 16.33 10.20
C MET A 35 -6.21 17.76 9.68
N LEU A 36 -6.56 17.94 8.40
CA LEU A 36 -6.57 19.25 7.76
C LEU A 36 -7.95 19.91 7.77
N SER A 37 -8.98 19.25 8.32
CA SER A 37 -10.38 19.68 8.25
C SER A 37 -10.82 20.02 6.82
N LEU A 38 -10.40 19.20 5.85
CA LEU A 38 -10.68 19.37 4.43
C LEU A 38 -11.67 18.34 3.94
N HIS A 39 -12.52 18.72 2.98
CA HIS A 39 -13.36 17.76 2.28
C HIS A 39 -12.52 16.70 1.55
N ARG A 40 -12.96 15.43 1.63
CA ARG A 40 -12.26 14.27 1.07
C ARG A 40 -11.80 14.45 -0.38
N GLY A 41 -12.63 15.03 -1.24
CA GLY A 41 -12.28 15.29 -2.64
C GLY A 41 -11.14 16.29 -2.83
N THR A 42 -11.06 17.30 -1.95
CA THR A 42 -9.96 18.29 -1.95
C THR A 42 -8.68 17.65 -1.46
N THR A 43 -8.76 16.85 -0.38
CA THR A 43 -7.62 16.08 0.14
C THR A 43 -7.06 15.14 -0.91
N GLU A 44 -7.92 14.46 -1.67
CA GLU A 44 -7.48 13.56 -2.73
C GLU A 44 -6.74 14.28 -3.87
N LYS A 45 -7.15 15.51 -4.21
CA LYS A 45 -6.43 16.37 -5.15
C LYS A 45 -5.03 16.71 -4.61
N TYR A 46 -4.92 17.05 -3.32
CA TYR A 46 -3.64 17.36 -2.70
C TYR A 46 -2.72 16.14 -2.57
N PHE A 47 -3.29 14.94 -2.41
CA PHE A 47 -2.52 13.69 -2.44
C PHE A 47 -1.86 13.46 -3.80
N ARG A 48 -2.54 13.76 -4.91
CA ARG A 48 -1.94 13.64 -6.26
C ARG A 48 -0.77 14.60 -6.43
N GLU A 49 -0.91 15.84 -5.96
CA GLU A 49 0.18 16.81 -5.97
C GLU A 49 1.33 16.40 -5.05
N ALA A 50 1.04 15.82 -3.88
CA ALA A 50 2.04 15.34 -2.92
C ALA A 50 2.86 14.17 -3.49
N THR A 51 2.25 13.28 -4.28
CA THR A 51 2.97 12.23 -5.03
C THR A 51 4.03 12.85 -5.95
N ILE A 52 3.67 13.89 -6.71
CA ILE A 52 4.57 14.51 -7.69
C ILE A 52 5.67 15.32 -6.99
N ARG A 53 5.32 16.10 -5.95
CA ARG A 53 6.26 17.00 -5.27
C ARG A 53 7.15 16.31 -4.25
N GLY A 54 6.59 15.34 -3.52
CA GLY A 54 7.27 14.67 -2.41
C GLY A 54 7.87 13.31 -2.78
N GLY A 55 7.75 12.87 -4.04
CA GLY A 55 8.22 11.54 -4.46
C GLY A 55 7.51 10.38 -3.75
N LEU A 56 6.31 10.62 -3.24
CA LEU A 56 5.56 9.68 -2.42
C LEU A 56 4.84 8.65 -3.30
N ILE A 57 4.60 7.46 -2.77
CA ILE A 57 3.98 6.36 -3.51
C ILE A 57 2.50 6.26 -3.15
N ARG A 58 1.63 6.45 -4.15
CA ARG A 58 0.19 6.23 -3.97
C ARG A 58 -0.13 4.76 -4.25
N HIS A 59 -0.55 4.03 -3.21
CA HIS A 59 -0.93 2.63 -3.32
C HIS A 59 -2.45 2.48 -3.28
N GLY A 60 -3.09 2.55 -4.45
CA GLY A 60 -4.53 2.33 -4.65
C GLY A 60 -5.42 3.05 -3.63
N ARG A 61 -6.25 2.28 -2.92
CA ARG A 61 -7.14 2.76 -1.83
C ARG A 61 -6.49 2.70 -0.44
N CYS A 62 -5.26 2.21 -0.34
CA CYS A 62 -4.58 1.96 0.93
C CYS A 62 -3.90 3.21 1.49
N GLY A 63 -3.63 4.21 0.65
CA GLY A 63 -3.12 5.52 1.07
C GLY A 63 -1.89 5.96 0.30
N LEU A 64 -1.22 6.96 0.87
CA LEU A 64 0.04 7.51 0.42
C LEU A 64 1.16 7.01 1.33
N PHE A 65 2.26 6.59 0.75
CA PHE A 65 3.38 5.95 1.42
C PHE A 65 4.67 6.72 1.15
N ARG A 66 5.58 6.67 2.12
CA ARG A 66 6.90 7.31 2.00
C ARG A 66 7.75 6.64 0.92
N ASP A 67 7.89 5.32 1.00
CA ASP A 67 8.81 4.53 0.17
C ASP A 67 8.20 3.15 -0.15
N GLN A 68 8.85 2.41 -1.06
CA GLN A 68 8.42 1.05 -1.42
C GLN A 68 8.51 0.09 -0.22
N ARG A 69 9.43 0.33 0.72
CA ARG A 69 9.55 -0.47 1.95
C ARG A 69 8.29 -0.37 2.80
N ALA A 70 7.79 0.84 3.04
CA ALA A 70 6.55 1.05 3.79
C ALA A 70 5.33 0.39 3.10
N VAL A 71 5.33 0.31 1.76
CA VAL A 71 4.30 -0.43 1.02
C VAL A 71 4.41 -1.93 1.27
N LEU A 72 5.62 -2.49 1.15
CA LEU A 72 5.87 -3.91 1.38
C LEU A 72 5.55 -4.33 2.82
N ASP A 73 5.98 -3.55 3.80
CA ASP A 73 5.70 -3.83 5.22
C ASP A 73 4.19 -3.82 5.49
N PHE A 74 3.46 -2.86 4.89
CA PHE A 74 2.02 -2.79 4.99
C PHE A 74 1.34 -3.99 4.31
N ASP A 75 1.78 -4.38 3.12
CA ASP A 75 1.24 -5.53 2.40
C ASP A 75 1.53 -6.83 3.14
N LEU A 76 2.75 -7.02 3.66
CA LEU A 76 3.10 -8.16 4.50
C LEU A 76 2.15 -8.27 5.68
N GLN A 77 1.96 -7.20 6.46
CA GLN A 77 0.98 -7.20 7.55
C GLN A 77 -0.41 -7.56 7.05
N ARG A 78 -0.89 -6.90 6.00
CA ARG A 78 -2.24 -7.10 5.44
C ARG A 78 -2.49 -8.54 4.98
N PHE A 79 -1.51 -9.17 4.34
CA PHE A 79 -1.62 -10.55 3.85
C PHE A 79 -1.35 -11.58 4.95
N SER A 80 -0.51 -11.27 5.94
CA SER A 80 -0.33 -12.10 7.14
C SER A 80 -1.58 -12.13 8.02
N TYR A 81 -2.34 -11.04 8.14
CA TYR A 81 -3.65 -11.10 8.81
C TYR A 81 -4.67 -11.97 8.05
N ASN A 82 -4.49 -12.13 6.73
CA ASN A 82 -5.29 -13.03 5.90
C ASN A 82 -4.76 -14.47 5.85
N SER A 83 -3.59 -14.77 6.41
CA SER A 83 -3.11 -16.16 6.54
C SER A 83 -3.81 -16.93 7.66
N GLY A 84 -4.76 -16.30 8.36
CA GLY A 84 -5.79 -16.99 9.15
C GLY A 84 -6.82 -17.73 8.29
N LYS A 85 -6.86 -17.48 6.98
CA LYS A 85 -7.24 -18.52 6.03
C LYS A 85 -5.96 -19.29 5.77
N SER A 86 -5.88 -20.47 6.37
CA SER A 86 -4.84 -21.45 6.12
C SER A 86 -4.41 -21.34 4.67
N LEU A 87 -3.11 -21.10 4.48
CA LEU A 87 -2.46 -21.33 3.20
C LEU A 87 -2.67 -22.81 2.95
N VAL A 88 -3.81 -23.12 2.32
CA VAL A 88 -4.36 -24.43 2.06
C VAL A 88 -4.44 -25.34 3.30
N ASP A 89 -5.65 -25.84 3.63
CA ASP A 89 -5.71 -27.22 4.09
C ASP A 89 -5.16 -28.06 2.93
N LEU A 90 -3.83 -28.10 2.77
CA LEU A 90 -3.19 -29.07 1.92
C LEU A 90 -3.65 -30.40 2.51
N PRO A 91 -4.32 -31.25 1.71
CA PRO A 91 -4.54 -32.61 2.13
C PRO A 91 -3.20 -33.14 2.66
N PRO A 92 -3.18 -33.81 3.83
CA PRO A 92 -1.94 -34.32 4.42
C PRO A 92 -1.10 -35.15 3.43
N ASP A 93 -1.75 -35.65 2.37
CA ASP A 93 -1.15 -36.45 1.31
C ASP A 93 -0.80 -35.66 0.04
N PHE A 94 -0.59 -34.34 0.10
CA PHE A 94 -0.26 -33.58 -1.12
C PHE A 94 1.04 -34.11 -1.76
N ARG A 95 2.02 -34.55 -0.95
CA ARG A 95 3.24 -35.26 -1.40
C ARG A 95 2.93 -36.59 -2.09
N GLY A 96 1.82 -37.23 -1.74
CA GLY A 96 1.29 -38.45 -2.35
C GLY A 96 0.38 -38.20 -3.55
N SER A 97 0.00 -36.95 -3.86
CA SER A 97 -0.82 -36.64 -5.05
C SER A 97 -0.07 -37.01 -6.34
N ALA A 98 -0.82 -37.40 -7.37
CA ALA A 98 -0.23 -37.72 -8.68
C ALA A 98 0.53 -36.52 -9.28
N VAL A 99 0.05 -35.30 -9.01
CA VAL A 99 0.67 -34.05 -9.46
C VAL A 99 2.03 -33.84 -8.78
N MET A 100 2.09 -33.90 -7.44
CA MET A 100 3.37 -33.70 -6.73
C MET A 100 4.37 -34.82 -6.98
N ARG A 101 3.92 -36.08 -7.15
CA ARG A 101 4.80 -37.18 -7.56
C ARG A 101 5.48 -36.87 -8.89
N ARG A 102 4.74 -36.32 -9.86
CA ARG A 102 5.31 -35.94 -11.15
C ARG A 102 6.29 -34.79 -11.04
N VAL A 103 6.01 -33.80 -10.20
CA VAL A 103 6.91 -32.66 -9.95
C VAL A 103 8.22 -33.14 -9.30
N ILE A 104 8.15 -33.99 -8.27
CA ILE A 104 9.34 -34.56 -7.60
C ILE A 104 10.18 -35.37 -8.60
N GLU A 105 9.54 -36.22 -9.39
CA GLU A 105 10.22 -37.05 -10.41
C GLU A 105 10.92 -36.19 -11.48
N ILE A 106 10.37 -35.03 -11.83
CA ILE A 106 11.01 -34.08 -12.75
C ILE A 106 12.22 -33.44 -12.08
N VAL A 107 12.08 -32.93 -10.85
CA VAL A 107 13.17 -32.25 -10.11
C VAL A 107 14.33 -33.20 -9.82
N GLU A 108 14.06 -34.44 -9.41
CA GLU A 108 15.10 -35.46 -9.16
C GLU A 108 15.82 -35.91 -10.44
N ARG A 109 15.20 -35.73 -11.61
CA ARG A 109 15.82 -36.03 -12.91
C ARG A 109 16.57 -34.86 -13.52
N MET A 110 16.56 -33.68 -12.89
CA MET A 110 17.38 -32.57 -13.36
C MET A 110 18.82 -32.80 -12.89
N PRO A 111 19.81 -32.87 -13.81
CA PRO A 111 21.21 -32.87 -13.41
C PRO A 111 21.55 -31.50 -12.79
N VAL A 112 22.30 -31.53 -11.68
CA VAL A 112 22.83 -30.35 -10.97
C VAL A 112 23.86 -29.62 -11.82
#